data_AF-A0A845BD34-F1
#
_entry.id   AF-A0A845BD34-F1
#
_cell.length_a   1.000
_cell.length_b   1.000
_cell.length_c   1.000
_cell.angle_alpha   90.00
_cell.angle_beta   90.00
_cell.angle_gamma   90.00
#
_symmetry.space_group_name_H-M   'P 1'
#
loop_
_entity.id
_entity.type
_entity.pdbx_description
1 polymer ?
#
loop_
_entity_poly.entity_id
_entity_poly.type
_entity_poly.pdbx_seq_one_letter_code
_entity_poly.pdbx_strand_id
1 'polypeptide(L)'
;MASPYIPPINKIVATDNSETIVGTPQNDDIYAGDGGDYIVGGPGSDFIDGGPGFDVAAFDGVSSRYQVVVTGGVATVTDSTDGSVDRLVNVSRLDFADQQLAVNLPSFSPLRYIASNPDLLVVYRDNASQGAWHYAEHGFAEGRSTASFNGLTYIASNPDLITWLGASAGDGTYHYLFHGYEEGRGPGNFDGLGYIASYNDLIPWLGVNWEAGATHYIQHGFAEGRSAGTFNGLEYIASYPDLIQWLGADYGRGTAHFVEHGFYEGRVRDNFSAEQYLNNYSDLKAWLGNNYDAATAHFIEHGYYEGRTDQPLIA
;
A
#
# COMPACT_ATOMS: atom_id res chain seq x y z
N MET A 1 8.99 18.18 -5.99
CA MET A 1 9.43 17.89 -7.37
C MET A 1 10.58 16.91 -7.26
N ALA A 2 10.57 15.84 -8.04
CA ALA A 2 11.63 14.84 -8.03
C ALA A 2 13.00 15.52 -8.20
N SER A 3 13.95 15.22 -7.33
CA SER A 3 15.35 15.60 -7.56
C SER A 3 15.83 14.91 -8.85
N PRO A 4 16.56 15.61 -9.73
CA PRO A 4 17.03 15.01 -10.98
C PRO A 4 17.94 13.82 -10.65
N TYR A 5 17.65 12.67 -11.26
CA TYR A 5 18.53 11.50 -11.18
C TYR A 5 19.89 11.87 -11.76
N ILE A 6 20.93 11.85 -10.92
CA ILE A 6 22.31 11.95 -11.38
C ILE A 6 22.75 10.49 -11.55
N PRO A 7 22.94 10.01 -12.79
CA PRO A 7 23.35 8.63 -12.99
C PRO A 7 24.66 8.37 -12.23
N PRO A 8 24.76 7.26 -11.48
CA PRO A 8 25.99 6.88 -10.83
C PRO A 8 27.08 6.65 -11.88
N ILE A 9 28.33 6.83 -11.48
CA ILE A 9 29.48 6.55 -12.36
C ILE A 9 29.52 5.05 -12.69
N ASN A 10 29.07 4.20 -11.76
CA ASN A 10 29.01 2.74 -11.94
C ASN A 10 27.63 2.22 -11.55
N LYS A 11 26.92 1.63 -12.53
CA LYS A 11 25.67 0.91 -12.31
C LYS A 11 25.90 -0.56 -12.59
N ILE A 12 25.58 -1.41 -11.61
CA ILE A 12 25.70 -2.87 -11.69
C ILE A 12 24.28 -3.45 -11.60
N VAL A 13 23.90 -4.24 -12.60
CA VAL A 13 22.61 -4.92 -12.65
C VAL A 13 22.88 -6.40 -12.87
N ALA A 14 22.48 -7.23 -11.91
CA ALA A 14 22.57 -8.68 -12.00
C ALA A 14 21.27 -9.26 -12.61
N THR A 15 21.10 -10.59 -12.56
CA THR A 15 19.96 -11.30 -13.15
C THR A 15 18.96 -11.72 -12.08
N ASP A 16 17.89 -12.41 -12.48
CA ASP A 16 16.88 -12.93 -11.55
C ASP A 16 17.28 -14.29 -10.93
N ASN A 17 18.58 -14.63 -10.90
CA ASN A 17 19.07 -15.86 -10.27
C ASN A 17 19.72 -15.53 -8.91
N SER A 18 20.24 -16.55 -8.22
CA SER A 18 21.06 -16.31 -7.03
C SER A 18 22.52 -16.13 -7.44
N GLU A 19 23.07 -14.96 -7.20
CA GLU A 19 24.41 -14.56 -7.63
C GLU A 19 25.35 -14.18 -6.47
N THR A 20 26.64 -14.18 -6.78
CA THR A 20 27.64 -13.45 -5.99
C THR A 20 28.03 -12.22 -6.78
N ILE A 21 27.73 -11.05 -6.22
CA ILE A 21 27.92 -9.75 -6.86
C ILE A 21 29.05 -9.04 -6.15
N VAL A 22 29.99 -8.50 -6.91
CA VAL A 22 31.13 -7.74 -6.38
C VAL A 22 31.18 -6.41 -7.11
N GLY A 23 31.08 -5.34 -6.34
CA GLY A 23 31.23 -3.97 -6.81
C GLY A 23 32.68 -3.60 -7.07
N THR A 24 32.92 -2.31 -7.12
CA THR A 24 34.17 -1.66 -7.46
C THR A 24 34.71 -0.89 -6.26
N PRO A 25 35.92 -0.31 -6.34
CA PRO A 25 36.43 0.59 -5.30
C PRO A 25 35.83 2.00 -5.29
N GLN A 26 34.74 2.24 -6.02
CA GLN A 26 34.07 3.53 -6.16
C GLN A 26 32.61 3.37 -5.73
N ASN A 27 31.91 4.49 -5.52
CA ASN A 27 30.47 4.49 -5.28
C ASN A 27 29.73 3.79 -6.43
N ASP A 28 29.05 2.70 -6.11
CA ASP A 28 28.28 1.90 -7.05
C ASP A 28 26.78 1.95 -6.72
N ASP A 29 25.94 1.89 -7.76
CA ASP A 29 24.55 1.48 -7.61
C ASP A 29 24.42 0.02 -8.04
N ILE A 30 24.10 -0.85 -7.09
CA ILE A 30 23.99 -2.29 -7.28
C ILE A 30 22.53 -2.71 -7.18
N TYR A 31 22.03 -3.34 -8.24
CA TYR A 31 20.69 -3.92 -8.33
C TYR A 31 20.84 -5.42 -8.52
N ALA A 32 20.55 -6.18 -7.46
CA ALA A 32 20.82 -7.62 -7.41
C ALA A 32 19.82 -8.44 -8.22
N GLY A 33 18.54 -8.04 -8.25
CA GLY A 33 17.50 -8.72 -9.00
C GLY A 33 16.63 -9.58 -8.09
N ASP A 34 15.91 -10.53 -8.66
CA ASP A 34 15.30 -11.60 -7.87
C ASP A 34 16.37 -12.64 -7.51
N GLY A 35 16.20 -13.37 -6.41
CA GLY A 35 17.14 -14.43 -6.02
C GLY A 35 17.56 -14.35 -4.57
N GLY A 36 18.51 -15.19 -4.16
CA GLY A 36 19.17 -15.02 -2.86
C GLY A 36 20.61 -14.62 -3.11
N ASP A 37 20.87 -13.32 -3.13
CA ASP A 37 22.14 -12.78 -3.57
C ASP A 37 23.14 -12.58 -2.43
N TYR A 38 24.42 -12.73 -2.76
CA TYR A 38 25.53 -12.36 -1.89
C TYR A 38 26.29 -11.18 -2.50
N ILE A 39 26.15 -10.01 -1.91
CA ILE A 39 26.53 -8.72 -2.49
C ILE A 39 27.68 -8.12 -1.69
N VAL A 40 28.81 -7.87 -2.35
CA VAL A 40 29.95 -7.12 -1.79
C VAL A 40 29.99 -5.76 -2.51
N GLY A 41 29.58 -4.69 -1.84
CA GLY A 41 29.65 -3.32 -2.41
C GLY A 41 31.10 -2.92 -2.68
N GLY A 42 31.91 -2.98 -1.63
CA GLY A 42 33.34 -2.64 -1.69
C GLY A 42 33.60 -1.32 -0.98
N PRO A 43 34.77 -0.69 -1.23
CA PRO A 43 35.03 0.67 -0.79
C PRO A 43 34.16 1.69 -1.53
N GLY A 44 33.73 2.73 -0.82
CA GLY A 44 32.87 3.77 -1.40
C GLY A 44 31.59 3.94 -0.59
N SER A 45 30.75 4.86 -1.04
CA SER A 45 29.37 5.00 -0.57
C SER A 45 28.46 4.39 -1.63
N ASP A 46 27.94 3.20 -1.37
CA ASP A 46 27.19 2.40 -2.33
C ASP A 46 25.67 2.47 -2.09
N PHE A 47 24.90 2.38 -3.17
CA PHE A 47 23.49 2.04 -3.10
C PHE A 47 23.29 0.57 -3.45
N ILE A 48 22.56 -0.17 -2.62
CA ILE A 48 22.28 -1.60 -2.85
C ILE A 48 20.77 -1.85 -2.77
N ASP A 49 20.21 -2.35 -3.87
CA ASP A 49 18.88 -2.97 -3.91
C ASP A 49 19.04 -4.48 -4.02
N GLY A 50 18.75 -5.20 -2.93
CA GLY A 50 18.77 -6.66 -2.91
C GLY A 50 17.66 -7.30 -3.74
N GLY A 51 16.59 -6.56 -4.06
CA GLY A 51 15.43 -7.10 -4.76
C GLY A 51 14.71 -8.25 -4.03
N PRO A 52 13.84 -8.99 -4.73
CA PRO A 52 13.08 -10.09 -4.13
C PRO A 52 13.93 -11.32 -3.81
N GLY A 53 14.08 -11.59 -2.52
CA GLY A 53 14.47 -12.89 -2.00
C GLY A 53 15.28 -12.78 -0.71
N PHE A 54 16.27 -13.64 -0.51
CA PHE A 54 17.09 -13.62 0.69
C PHE A 54 18.49 -13.10 0.37
N ASP A 55 18.63 -11.79 0.48
CA ASP A 55 19.83 -11.09 0.03
C ASP A 55 20.72 -10.68 1.19
N VAL A 56 22.02 -10.83 0.97
CA VAL A 56 23.08 -10.62 1.97
C VAL A 56 24.03 -9.55 1.45
N ALA A 57 24.16 -8.45 2.18
CA ALA A 57 25.22 -7.47 1.94
C ALA A 57 26.42 -7.76 2.85
N ALA A 58 27.60 -7.90 2.27
CA ALA A 58 28.81 -8.32 2.96
C ALA A 58 29.84 -7.19 3.05
N PHE A 59 30.42 -7.05 4.24
CA PHE A 59 31.40 -6.04 4.61
C PHE A 59 32.68 -6.71 5.09
N ASP A 60 33.84 -6.22 4.65
CA ASP A 60 35.14 -6.85 4.89
C ASP A 60 35.69 -6.64 6.31
N GLY A 61 35.19 -5.62 7.01
CA GLY A 61 35.60 -5.27 8.36
C GLY A 61 34.83 -6.01 9.45
N VAL A 62 35.36 -5.93 10.68
CA VAL A 62 34.62 -6.32 11.88
C VAL A 62 33.48 -5.35 12.14
N SER A 63 32.38 -5.84 12.70
CA SER A 63 31.16 -5.07 12.93
C SER A 63 31.34 -3.79 13.73
N SER A 64 32.29 -3.73 14.66
CA SER A 64 32.56 -2.52 15.45
C SER A 64 33.12 -1.36 14.62
N ARG A 65 33.53 -1.59 13.37
CA ARG A 65 33.92 -0.56 12.40
C ARG A 65 32.71 0.20 11.85
N TYR A 66 31.54 -0.45 11.81
CA TYR A 66 30.38 0.04 11.10
C TYR A 66 29.29 0.50 12.05
N GLN A 67 28.71 1.66 11.75
CA GLN A 67 27.48 2.11 12.38
C GLN A 67 26.30 1.74 11.48
N VAL A 68 25.38 0.92 11.97
CA VAL A 68 24.18 0.50 11.24
C VAL A 68 22.95 1.21 11.81
N VAL A 69 22.19 1.89 10.96
CA VAL A 69 20.92 2.54 11.30
C VAL A 69 19.85 2.07 10.32
N VAL A 70 18.74 1.54 10.82
CA VAL A 70 17.58 1.16 9.99
C VAL A 70 16.44 2.11 10.26
N THR A 71 16.04 2.89 9.25
CA THR A 71 14.90 3.80 9.37
C THR A 71 14.09 3.82 8.08
N GLY A 72 12.76 3.72 8.22
CA GLY A 72 11.80 3.66 7.10
C GLY A 72 12.16 2.70 5.98
N GLY A 73 12.66 1.53 6.35
CA GLY A 73 12.97 0.46 5.39
C GLY A 73 14.23 0.67 4.56
N VAL A 74 15.08 1.63 4.93
CA VAL A 74 16.44 1.77 4.42
C VAL A 74 17.40 1.42 5.55
N ALA A 75 18.36 0.52 5.30
CA ALA A 75 19.51 0.35 6.16
C ALA A 75 20.62 1.30 5.69
N THR A 76 21.17 2.09 6.61
CA THR A 76 22.32 2.95 6.38
C THR A 76 23.50 2.38 7.16
N VAL A 77 24.57 2.05 6.47
CA VAL A 77 25.81 1.50 7.05
C VAL A 77 26.90 2.53 6.85
N THR A 78 27.46 3.06 7.94
CA THR A 78 28.54 4.07 7.89
C THR A 78 29.84 3.46 8.37
N ASP A 79 30.87 3.53 7.54
CA ASP A 79 32.22 3.09 7.89
C ASP A 79 32.94 4.15 8.72
N SER A 80 33.37 3.79 9.93
CA SER A 80 34.03 4.73 10.85
C SER A 80 35.47 5.09 10.45
N THR A 81 36.05 4.40 9.46
CA THR A 81 37.45 4.61 9.04
C THR A 81 37.63 5.74 8.05
N ASP A 82 36.72 5.86 7.08
CA ASP A 82 36.75 6.86 6.02
C ASP A 82 35.47 7.70 5.93
N GLY A 83 34.42 7.32 6.67
CA GLY A 83 33.14 8.01 6.68
C GLY A 83 32.26 7.69 5.47
N SER A 84 32.57 6.65 4.70
CA SER A 84 31.71 6.20 3.62
C SER A 84 30.36 5.70 4.15
N VAL A 85 29.33 5.77 3.30
CA VAL A 85 27.95 5.50 3.70
C VAL A 85 27.24 4.71 2.62
N ASP A 86 26.86 3.49 2.98
CA ASP A 86 26.05 2.62 2.12
C ASP A 86 24.57 2.74 2.49
N ARG A 87 23.70 2.73 1.47
CA ARG A 87 22.25 2.72 1.63
C ARG A 87 21.66 1.49 0.97
N LEU A 88 20.97 0.69 1.77
CA LEU A 88 20.49 -0.61 1.36
C LEU A 88 18.97 -0.71 1.52
N VAL A 89 18.31 -1.23 0.49
CA VAL A 89 16.90 -1.64 0.49
C VAL A 89 16.80 -3.10 0.06
N ASN A 90 15.73 -3.78 0.46
CA ASN A 90 15.49 -5.18 0.12
C ASN A 90 16.63 -6.15 0.48
N VAL A 91 17.49 -5.80 1.44
CA VAL A 91 18.50 -6.71 1.99
C VAL A 91 17.96 -7.37 3.26
N SER A 92 18.24 -8.66 3.42
CA SER A 92 17.78 -9.47 4.57
C SER A 92 18.82 -9.56 5.69
N ARG A 93 20.11 -9.50 5.36
CA ARG A 93 21.20 -9.67 6.32
C ARG A 93 22.45 -8.89 5.94
N LEU A 94 23.16 -8.39 6.94
CA LEU A 94 24.51 -7.83 6.81
C LEU A 94 25.53 -8.84 7.36
N ASP A 95 26.51 -9.22 6.56
CA ASP A 95 27.59 -10.11 6.97
C ASP A 95 28.87 -9.30 7.20
N PHE A 96 29.34 -9.23 8.44
CA PHE A 96 30.62 -8.64 8.83
C PHE A 96 31.66 -9.76 9.06
N ALA A 97 32.94 -9.41 9.14
CA ALA A 97 34.01 -10.38 9.33
C ALA A 97 33.92 -11.20 10.63
N ASP A 98 33.25 -10.67 11.67
CA ASP A 98 33.15 -11.27 13.00
C ASP A 98 31.71 -11.65 13.40
N GLN A 99 30.69 -11.20 12.67
CA GLN A 99 29.29 -11.50 12.98
C GLN A 99 28.36 -11.30 11.78
N GLN A 100 27.17 -11.91 11.88
CA GLN A 100 26.05 -11.66 10.96
C GLN A 100 24.96 -10.89 11.69
N LEU A 101 24.34 -9.93 11.01
CA LEU A 101 23.26 -9.10 11.55
C LEU A 101 22.05 -9.18 10.63
N ALA A 102 20.98 -9.83 11.07
CA ALA A 102 19.70 -9.78 10.36
C ALA A 102 19.13 -8.36 10.40
N VAL A 103 18.70 -7.84 9.24
CA VAL A 103 18.03 -6.55 9.13
C VAL A 103 16.58 -6.78 8.75
N ASN A 104 15.66 -6.33 9.61
CA ASN A 104 14.22 -6.48 9.36
C ASN A 104 13.71 -5.29 8.55
N LEU A 105 13.99 -5.29 7.24
CA LEU A 105 13.46 -4.30 6.31
C LEU A 105 12.08 -4.77 5.80
N PRO A 106 11.10 -3.85 5.67
CA PRO A 106 9.87 -4.16 4.98
C PRO A 106 10.17 -4.42 3.50
N SER A 107 9.38 -5.31 2.89
CA SER A 107 9.44 -5.52 1.44
C SER A 107 9.15 -4.19 0.72
N PHE A 108 10.00 -3.85 -0.24
CA PHE A 108 9.91 -2.61 -1.00
C PHE A 108 9.86 -2.91 -2.50
N SER A 109 8.82 -2.43 -3.17
CA SER A 109 8.67 -2.52 -4.62
C SER A 109 8.93 -1.15 -5.25
N PRO A 110 10.03 -0.98 -6.01
CA PRO A 110 10.36 0.31 -6.62
C PRO A 110 9.29 0.80 -7.60
N LEU A 111 8.68 -0.11 -8.36
CA LEU A 111 7.59 0.22 -9.29
C LEU A 111 6.33 0.66 -8.56
N ARG A 112 5.96 -0.03 -7.46
CA ARG A 112 4.81 0.38 -6.63
C ARG A 112 5.06 1.74 -5.97
N TYR A 113 6.30 2.01 -5.57
CA TYR A 113 6.70 3.30 -5.05
C TYR A 113 6.55 4.39 -6.12
N ILE A 114 6.99 4.18 -7.35
CA ILE A 114 6.77 5.14 -8.45
C ILE A 114 5.27 5.34 -8.69
N ALA A 115 4.48 4.27 -8.77
CA ALA A 115 3.02 4.34 -8.97
C ALA A 115 2.30 5.08 -7.82
N SER A 116 2.86 5.02 -6.61
CA SER A 116 2.35 5.71 -5.41
C SER A 116 2.68 7.21 -5.41
N ASN A 117 3.60 7.67 -6.25
CA ASN A 117 4.12 9.04 -6.27
C ASN A 117 4.06 9.62 -7.71
N PRO A 118 2.97 10.31 -8.08
CA PRO A 118 2.73 10.74 -9.46
C PRO A 118 3.83 11.62 -10.08
N ASP A 119 4.55 12.41 -9.26
CA ASP A 119 5.67 13.21 -9.75
C ASP A 119 6.88 12.36 -10.18
N LEU A 120 7.06 11.19 -9.58
CA LEU A 120 8.08 10.23 -10.01
C LEU A 120 7.67 9.50 -11.27
N LEU A 121 6.37 9.22 -11.43
CA LEU A 121 5.84 8.52 -12.62
C LEU A 121 6.17 9.30 -13.90
N VAL A 122 6.08 10.63 -13.88
CA VAL A 122 6.40 11.49 -15.03
C VAL A 122 7.90 11.45 -15.39
N VAL A 123 8.77 11.18 -14.43
CA VAL A 123 10.24 11.25 -14.60
C VAL A 123 10.86 9.87 -14.82
N TYR A 124 10.51 8.91 -13.98
CA TYR A 124 11.11 7.58 -13.93
C TYR A 124 10.29 6.53 -14.66
N ARG A 125 8.98 6.74 -14.82
CA ARG A 125 8.04 5.80 -15.46
C ARG A 125 8.17 4.38 -14.87
N ASP A 126 8.78 3.48 -15.62
CA ASP A 126 8.97 2.06 -15.33
C ASP A 126 10.38 1.72 -14.84
N ASN A 127 11.22 2.72 -14.59
CA ASN A 127 12.59 2.50 -14.20
C ASN A 127 12.69 2.15 -12.70
N ALA A 128 12.52 0.87 -12.39
CA ALA A 128 12.61 0.33 -11.04
C ALA A 128 13.92 0.76 -10.34
N SER A 129 15.06 0.70 -11.04
CA SER A 129 16.34 1.11 -10.49
C SER A 129 16.32 2.56 -9.97
N GLN A 130 15.82 3.49 -10.78
CA GLN A 130 15.73 4.90 -10.38
C GLN A 130 14.74 5.11 -9.23
N GLY A 131 13.63 4.36 -9.21
CA GLY A 131 12.69 4.37 -8.10
C GLY A 131 13.32 3.94 -6.78
N ALA A 132 14.11 2.86 -6.81
CA ALA A 132 14.78 2.32 -5.63
C ALA A 132 15.85 3.27 -5.09
N TRP A 133 16.72 3.74 -5.98
CA TRP A 133 17.74 4.74 -5.66
C TRP A 133 17.11 6.00 -5.08
N HIS A 134 16.07 6.55 -5.74
CA HIS A 134 15.41 7.76 -5.24
C HIS A 134 14.80 7.52 -3.86
N TYR A 135 14.18 6.37 -3.59
CA TYR A 135 13.61 6.12 -2.28
C TYR A 135 14.67 6.13 -1.18
N ALA A 136 15.80 5.44 -1.40
CA ALA A 136 16.88 5.35 -0.43
C ALA A 136 17.60 6.68 -0.19
N GLU A 137 17.86 7.46 -1.25
CA GLU A 137 18.58 8.73 -1.16
C GLU A 137 17.70 9.91 -0.73
N HIS A 138 16.41 9.88 -1.06
CA HIS A 138 15.51 11.03 -0.87
C HIS A 138 14.14 10.64 -0.31
N GLY A 139 13.47 9.67 -0.92
CA GLY A 139 12.04 9.41 -0.70
C GLY A 139 11.69 9.06 0.73
N PHE A 140 12.51 8.29 1.42
CA PHE A 140 12.33 8.00 2.84
C PHE A 140 12.43 9.27 3.70
N ALA A 141 13.47 10.11 3.49
CA ALA A 141 13.66 11.36 4.23
C ALA A 141 12.54 12.38 3.98
N GLU A 142 11.94 12.35 2.78
CA GLU A 142 10.78 13.15 2.39
C GLU A 142 9.46 12.62 2.98
N GLY A 143 9.45 11.42 3.58
CA GLY A 143 8.24 10.79 4.12
C GLY A 143 7.29 10.29 3.04
N ARG A 144 7.79 9.95 1.85
CA ARG A 144 6.96 9.51 0.72
C ARG A 144 6.34 8.14 0.99
N SER A 145 5.11 7.98 0.54
CA SER A 145 4.40 6.71 0.57
C SER A 145 5.04 5.69 -0.38
N THR A 146 5.26 4.47 0.11
CA THR A 146 5.78 3.34 -0.69
C THR A 146 4.68 2.42 -1.22
N ALA A 147 3.43 2.61 -0.76
CA ALA A 147 2.40 1.59 -0.90
C ALA A 147 0.96 2.13 -1.07
N SER A 148 0.77 3.43 -1.31
CA SER A 148 -0.57 4.02 -1.50
C SER A 148 -1.24 3.58 -2.80
N PHE A 149 -0.46 3.18 -3.81
CA PHE A 149 -0.97 2.48 -4.97
C PHE A 149 -1.05 0.97 -4.69
N ASN A 150 -2.12 0.30 -5.12
CA ASN A 150 -2.22 -1.16 -5.08
C ASN A 150 -2.72 -1.70 -6.43
N GLY A 151 -1.93 -2.61 -7.03
CA GLY A 151 -2.24 -3.15 -8.36
C GLY A 151 -3.50 -4.02 -8.41
N LEU A 152 -3.86 -4.72 -7.33
CA LEU A 152 -5.10 -5.50 -7.28
C LEU A 152 -6.32 -4.57 -7.22
N THR A 153 -6.27 -3.52 -6.39
CA THR A 153 -7.32 -2.48 -6.38
C THR A 153 -7.47 -1.84 -7.76
N TYR A 154 -6.36 -1.50 -8.40
CA TYR A 154 -6.36 -0.96 -9.76
C TYR A 154 -7.03 -1.93 -10.75
N ILE A 155 -6.65 -3.20 -10.77
CA ILE A 155 -7.27 -4.19 -11.67
C ILE A 155 -8.76 -4.38 -11.35
N ALA A 156 -9.12 -4.53 -10.08
CA ALA A 156 -10.51 -4.73 -9.66
C ALA A 156 -11.42 -3.54 -10.00
N SER A 157 -10.87 -2.33 -10.07
CA SER A 157 -11.58 -1.13 -10.53
C SER A 157 -11.75 -1.02 -12.05
N ASN A 158 -11.05 -1.85 -12.82
CA ASN A 158 -11.00 -1.75 -14.28
C ASN A 158 -11.42 -3.11 -14.90
N PRO A 159 -12.72 -3.31 -15.21
CA PRO A 159 -13.27 -4.58 -15.69
C PRO A 159 -12.56 -5.20 -16.89
N ASP A 160 -12.04 -4.37 -17.80
CA ASP A 160 -11.29 -4.81 -18.96
C ASP A 160 -9.97 -5.50 -18.57
N LEU A 161 -9.32 -5.02 -17.50
CA LEU A 161 -8.06 -5.57 -17.01
C LEU A 161 -8.25 -6.88 -16.23
N ILE A 162 -9.41 -7.08 -15.59
CA ILE A 162 -9.71 -8.32 -14.85
C ILE A 162 -9.52 -9.55 -15.74
N THR A 163 -10.05 -9.50 -16.97
CA THR A 163 -9.99 -10.63 -17.91
C THR A 163 -8.62 -10.82 -18.55
N TRP A 164 -7.80 -9.76 -18.62
CA TRP A 164 -6.53 -9.77 -19.31
C TRP A 164 -5.35 -10.06 -18.38
N LEU A 165 -5.33 -9.46 -17.19
CA LEU A 165 -4.25 -9.58 -16.20
C LEU A 165 -4.52 -10.62 -15.12
N GLY A 166 -5.80 -10.83 -14.77
CA GLY A 166 -6.13 -11.60 -13.58
C GLY A 166 -5.63 -10.95 -12.28
N ALA A 167 -5.57 -11.70 -11.19
CA ALA A 167 -5.23 -11.18 -9.87
C ALA A 167 -3.71 -11.10 -9.63
N SER A 168 -3.06 -10.15 -10.32
CA SER A 168 -1.62 -9.90 -10.21
C SER A 168 -1.34 -8.45 -9.84
N ALA A 169 -0.92 -8.19 -8.60
CA ALA A 169 -0.58 -6.85 -8.14
C ALA A 169 0.57 -6.22 -8.93
N GLY A 170 1.55 -7.05 -9.32
CA GLY A 170 2.69 -6.63 -10.14
C GLY A 170 2.24 -6.17 -11.52
N ASP A 171 1.45 -7.00 -12.21
CA ASP A 171 0.97 -6.65 -13.56
C ASP A 171 0.03 -5.45 -13.55
N GLY A 172 -0.79 -5.28 -12.50
CA GLY A 172 -1.62 -4.10 -12.33
C GLY A 172 -0.79 -2.83 -12.14
N THR A 173 0.29 -2.91 -11.35
CA THR A 173 1.25 -1.81 -11.18
C THR A 173 1.95 -1.49 -12.49
N TYR A 174 2.44 -2.50 -13.19
CA TYR A 174 3.08 -2.35 -14.49
C TYR A 174 2.12 -1.70 -15.50
N HIS A 175 0.90 -2.22 -15.66
CA HIS A 175 -0.06 -1.63 -16.58
C HIS A 175 -0.38 -0.17 -16.25
N TYR A 176 -0.54 0.18 -14.97
CA TYR A 176 -0.79 1.57 -14.58
C TYR A 176 0.36 2.50 -15.01
N LEU A 177 1.62 2.08 -14.79
CA LEU A 177 2.81 2.85 -15.16
C LEU A 177 2.97 3.02 -16.68
N PHE A 178 2.70 1.98 -17.46
CA PHE A 178 2.93 1.98 -18.91
C PHE A 178 1.76 2.53 -19.74
N HIS A 179 0.53 2.35 -19.24
CA HIS A 179 -0.68 2.62 -20.02
C HIS A 179 -1.70 3.42 -19.21
N GLY A 180 -2.07 2.93 -18.03
CA GLY A 180 -3.20 3.45 -17.25
C GLY A 180 -3.09 4.94 -16.94
N TYR A 181 -1.89 5.43 -16.58
CA TYR A 181 -1.68 6.85 -16.32
C TYR A 181 -1.87 7.72 -17.58
N GLU A 182 -1.33 7.29 -18.73
CA GLU A 182 -1.48 8.04 -20.00
C GLU A 182 -2.90 7.97 -20.55
N GLU A 183 -3.63 6.89 -20.26
CA GLU A 183 -5.06 6.74 -20.54
C GLU A 183 -5.95 7.61 -19.63
N GLY A 184 -5.38 8.24 -18.60
CA GLY A 184 -6.12 9.04 -17.62
C GLY A 184 -6.88 8.21 -16.58
N ARG A 185 -6.53 6.93 -16.42
CA ARG A 185 -7.11 6.09 -15.36
C ARG A 185 -6.58 6.53 -13.99
N GLY A 186 -7.45 6.49 -12.99
CA GLY A 186 -7.06 6.65 -11.60
C GLY A 186 -6.39 5.40 -11.03
N PRO A 187 -5.85 5.47 -9.80
CA PRO A 187 -5.20 4.34 -9.11
C PRO A 187 -6.16 3.21 -8.70
N GLY A 188 -7.46 3.36 -8.97
CA GLY A 188 -8.51 2.47 -8.50
C GLY A 188 -9.14 2.93 -7.19
N ASN A 189 -10.38 2.49 -6.98
CA ASN A 189 -11.21 2.79 -5.81
C ASN A 189 -11.98 1.55 -5.31
N PHE A 190 -11.59 0.35 -5.78
CA PHE A 190 -12.23 -0.90 -5.38
C PHE A 190 -12.00 -1.15 -3.89
N ASP A 191 -13.10 -1.19 -3.12
CA ASP A 191 -13.08 -1.49 -1.69
C ASP A 191 -13.20 -3.01 -1.48
N GLY A 192 -12.05 -3.69 -1.39
CA GLY A 192 -12.01 -5.13 -1.18
C GLY A 192 -12.61 -5.60 0.15
N LEU A 193 -12.56 -4.78 1.20
CA LEU A 193 -13.17 -5.15 2.47
C LEU A 193 -14.68 -4.93 2.44
N GLY A 194 -15.15 -3.83 1.84
CA GLY A 194 -16.57 -3.59 1.57
C GLY A 194 -17.18 -4.66 0.67
N TYR A 195 -16.42 -5.14 -0.33
CA TYR A 195 -16.78 -6.31 -1.13
C TYR A 195 -17.02 -7.54 -0.25
N ILE A 196 -16.07 -7.92 0.61
CA ILE A 196 -16.25 -9.05 1.54
C ILE A 196 -17.47 -8.84 2.44
N ALA A 197 -17.61 -7.67 3.05
CA ALA A 197 -18.72 -7.34 3.95
C ALA A 197 -20.08 -7.43 3.24
N SER A 198 -20.13 -7.23 1.91
CA SER A 198 -21.36 -7.33 1.12
C SER A 198 -21.86 -8.76 0.94
N TYR A 199 -21.00 -9.78 1.12
CA TYR A 199 -21.33 -11.17 0.79
C TYR A 199 -21.07 -12.11 1.98
N ASN A 200 -22.15 -12.63 2.57
CA ASN A 200 -22.12 -13.52 3.74
C ASN A 200 -21.22 -14.77 3.54
N ASP A 201 -21.15 -15.30 2.32
CA ASP A 201 -20.36 -16.49 1.99
C ASP A 201 -18.85 -16.23 2.02
N LEU A 202 -18.42 -14.97 1.82
CA LEU A 202 -17.01 -14.60 1.82
C LEU A 202 -16.45 -14.36 3.22
N ILE A 203 -17.29 -13.86 4.15
CA ILE A 203 -16.86 -13.45 5.49
C ILE A 203 -16.13 -14.59 6.25
N PRO A 204 -16.67 -15.82 6.34
CA PRO A 204 -16.02 -16.91 7.08
C PRO A 204 -14.68 -17.36 6.50
N TRP A 205 -14.46 -17.13 5.20
CA TRP A 205 -13.27 -17.60 4.49
C TRP A 205 -12.19 -16.54 4.36
N LEU A 206 -12.57 -15.30 4.12
CA LEU A 206 -11.63 -14.22 3.80
C LEU A 206 -11.36 -13.31 5.01
N GLY A 207 -12.33 -13.13 5.91
CA GLY A 207 -12.20 -12.26 7.08
C GLY A 207 -11.86 -10.81 6.72
N VAL A 208 -11.19 -10.09 7.64
CA VAL A 208 -10.76 -8.70 7.41
C VAL A 208 -9.49 -8.66 6.57
N ASN A 209 -9.64 -8.97 5.29
CA ASN A 209 -8.54 -8.98 4.34
C ASN A 209 -8.97 -8.38 3.01
N TRP A 210 -8.76 -7.07 2.87
CA TRP A 210 -9.14 -6.34 1.66
C TRP A 210 -8.41 -6.84 0.40
N GLU A 211 -7.14 -7.29 0.52
CA GLU A 211 -6.39 -7.84 -0.62
C GLU A 211 -6.98 -9.18 -1.08
N ALA A 212 -7.40 -10.03 -0.14
CA ALA A 212 -8.11 -11.27 -0.46
C ALA A 212 -9.48 -10.99 -1.10
N GLY A 213 -10.15 -9.92 -0.68
CA GLY A 213 -11.39 -9.45 -1.30
C GLY A 213 -11.20 -9.01 -2.76
N ALA A 214 -10.19 -8.17 -3.02
CA ALA A 214 -9.82 -7.78 -4.38
C ALA A 214 -9.43 -8.99 -5.25
N THR A 215 -8.61 -9.89 -4.70
CA THR A 215 -8.20 -11.13 -5.37
C THR A 215 -9.40 -11.99 -5.73
N HIS A 216 -10.32 -12.23 -4.79
CA HIS A 216 -11.52 -13.02 -5.03
C HIS A 216 -12.42 -12.38 -6.07
N TYR A 217 -12.60 -11.06 -6.03
CA TYR A 217 -13.41 -10.36 -7.03
C TYR A 217 -12.86 -10.54 -8.44
N ILE A 218 -11.55 -10.36 -8.61
CA ILE A 218 -10.88 -10.52 -9.90
C ILE A 218 -10.97 -11.98 -10.40
N GLN A 219 -10.72 -12.96 -9.52
CA GLN A 219 -10.67 -14.38 -9.91
C GLN A 219 -12.04 -15.02 -10.11
N HIS A 220 -13.05 -14.58 -9.35
CA HIS A 220 -14.36 -15.25 -9.29
C HIS A 220 -15.51 -14.25 -9.37
N GLY A 221 -15.53 -13.25 -8.48
CA GLY A 221 -16.67 -12.37 -8.30
C GLY A 221 -17.14 -11.65 -9.57
N PHE A 222 -16.22 -11.19 -10.40
CA PHE A 222 -16.53 -10.55 -11.66
C PHE A 222 -17.22 -11.49 -12.65
N ALA A 223 -16.70 -12.71 -12.82
CA ALA A 223 -17.29 -13.72 -13.70
C ALA A 223 -18.64 -14.25 -13.18
N GLU A 224 -18.83 -14.26 -11.87
CA GLU A 224 -20.11 -14.58 -11.21
C GLU A 224 -21.16 -13.46 -11.36
N GLY A 225 -20.77 -12.29 -11.86
CA GLY A 225 -21.65 -11.11 -11.97
C GLY A 225 -21.92 -10.43 -10.63
N ARG A 226 -21.08 -10.65 -9.62
CA ARG A 226 -21.18 -9.93 -8.34
C ARG A 226 -20.92 -8.43 -8.55
N SER A 227 -21.67 -7.60 -7.84
CA SER A 227 -21.30 -6.19 -7.70
C SER A 227 -19.99 -6.06 -6.92
N ALA A 228 -19.26 -4.96 -7.14
CA ALA A 228 -18.01 -4.65 -6.45
C ALA A 228 -18.16 -4.43 -4.93
N GLY A 229 -19.39 -4.43 -4.41
CA GLY A 229 -19.70 -4.20 -3.01
C GLY A 229 -20.76 -3.11 -2.87
N THR A 230 -21.69 -3.30 -1.94
CA THR A 230 -22.73 -2.33 -1.58
C THR A 230 -22.75 -2.03 -0.09
N PHE A 231 -21.90 -2.69 0.69
CA PHE A 231 -21.82 -2.48 2.13
C PHE A 231 -21.20 -1.10 2.42
N ASN A 232 -21.89 -0.29 3.23
CA ASN A 232 -21.38 1.00 3.70
C ASN A 232 -21.09 0.92 5.21
N GLY A 233 -19.80 1.07 5.57
CA GLY A 233 -19.36 0.97 6.96
C GLY A 233 -19.90 2.09 7.85
N LEU A 234 -20.15 3.29 7.32
CA LEU A 234 -20.74 4.39 8.07
C LEU A 234 -22.23 4.12 8.34
N GLU A 235 -22.99 3.67 7.35
CA GLU A 235 -24.43 3.38 7.54
C GLU A 235 -24.62 2.21 8.51
N TYR A 236 -23.74 1.22 8.44
CA TYR A 236 -23.65 0.17 9.44
C TYR A 236 -23.42 0.73 10.85
N ILE A 237 -22.46 1.62 11.05
CA ILE A 237 -22.23 2.26 12.37
C ILE A 237 -23.46 3.05 12.80
N ALA A 238 -24.02 3.88 11.92
CA ALA A 238 -25.19 4.72 12.20
C ALA A 238 -26.44 3.90 12.57
N SER A 239 -26.50 2.64 12.15
CA SER A 239 -27.59 1.72 12.50
C SER A 239 -27.57 1.29 13.98
N TYR A 240 -26.46 1.47 14.71
CA TYR A 240 -26.27 0.91 16.04
C TYR A 240 -25.70 1.94 17.04
N PRO A 241 -26.47 2.35 18.07
CA PRO A 241 -26.02 3.30 19.08
C PRO A 241 -24.70 2.96 19.79
N ASP A 242 -24.45 1.67 20.05
CA ASP A 242 -23.21 1.20 20.65
C ASP A 242 -22.01 1.43 19.72
N LEU A 243 -22.17 1.24 18.41
CA LEU A 243 -21.10 1.48 17.44
C LEU A 243 -20.87 2.97 17.24
N ILE A 244 -21.92 3.80 17.22
CA ILE A 244 -21.78 5.27 17.20
C ILE A 244 -20.88 5.75 18.34
N GLN A 245 -21.13 5.25 19.56
CA GLN A 245 -20.39 5.65 20.75
C GLN A 245 -18.96 5.10 20.78
N TRP A 246 -18.73 3.89 20.26
CA TRP A 246 -17.43 3.21 20.37
C TRP A 246 -16.49 3.45 19.17
N LEU A 247 -17.04 3.50 17.95
CA LEU A 247 -16.27 3.66 16.71
C LEU A 247 -16.21 5.10 16.24
N GLY A 248 -17.29 5.88 16.43
CA GLY A 248 -17.44 7.17 15.76
C GLY A 248 -17.61 7.03 14.25
N ALA A 249 -17.50 8.12 13.50
CA ALA A 249 -17.69 8.13 12.04
C ALA A 249 -16.44 7.61 11.31
N ASP A 250 -16.19 6.31 11.40
CA ASP A 250 -15.06 5.64 10.76
C ASP A 250 -15.54 4.50 9.85
N TYR A 251 -15.57 4.78 8.54
CA TYR A 251 -16.02 3.82 7.53
C TYR A 251 -15.27 2.49 7.63
N GLY A 252 -13.93 2.53 7.71
CA GLY A 252 -13.09 1.34 7.68
C GLY A 252 -13.29 0.48 8.92
N ARG A 253 -13.37 1.10 10.11
CA ARG A 253 -13.64 0.39 11.37
C ARG A 253 -15.04 -0.20 11.39
N GLY A 254 -16.04 0.46 10.80
CA GLY A 254 -17.39 -0.08 10.65
C GLY A 254 -17.40 -1.34 9.80
N THR A 255 -16.76 -1.31 8.64
CA THR A 255 -16.65 -2.47 7.74
C THR A 255 -15.88 -3.62 8.40
N ALA A 256 -14.74 -3.35 9.04
CA ALA A 256 -13.99 -4.37 9.77
C ALA A 256 -14.82 -5.00 10.90
N HIS A 257 -15.49 -4.18 11.72
CA HIS A 257 -16.32 -4.67 12.81
C HIS A 257 -17.46 -5.56 12.32
N PHE A 258 -18.11 -5.23 11.20
CA PHE A 258 -19.16 -6.09 10.65
C PHE A 258 -18.61 -7.47 10.26
N VAL A 259 -17.45 -7.52 9.62
CA VAL A 259 -16.81 -8.76 9.18
C VAL A 259 -16.34 -9.60 10.38
N GLU A 260 -15.76 -8.99 11.42
CA GLU A 260 -15.25 -9.72 12.59
C GLU A 260 -16.33 -10.12 13.59
N HIS A 261 -17.36 -9.30 13.75
CA HIS A 261 -18.33 -9.42 14.83
C HIS A 261 -19.76 -9.33 14.34
N GLY A 262 -20.12 -8.24 13.64
CA GLY A 262 -21.51 -7.94 13.29
C GLY A 262 -22.22 -9.08 12.55
N PHE A 263 -21.56 -9.73 11.60
CA PHE A 263 -22.07 -10.89 10.89
C PHE A 263 -22.38 -12.07 11.82
N TYR A 264 -21.47 -12.39 12.74
CA TYR A 264 -21.63 -13.50 13.69
C TYR A 264 -22.63 -13.20 14.81
N GLU A 265 -22.83 -11.92 15.13
CA GLU A 265 -23.86 -11.43 16.04
C GLU A 265 -25.26 -11.42 15.40
N GLY A 266 -25.35 -11.59 14.07
CA GLY A 266 -26.60 -11.50 13.32
C GLY A 266 -27.10 -10.07 13.10
N ARG A 267 -26.21 -9.07 13.19
CA ARG A 267 -26.54 -7.68 12.88
C ARG A 267 -26.92 -7.55 11.40
N VAL A 268 -27.91 -6.70 11.12
CA VAL A 268 -28.22 -6.27 9.74
C VAL A 268 -27.14 -5.29 9.26
N ARG A 269 -26.89 -5.29 7.94
CA ARG A 269 -25.88 -4.45 7.29
C ARG A 269 -26.24 -2.98 7.28
N ASP A 270 -27.51 -2.70 7.03
CA ASP A 270 -28.01 -1.37 6.78
C ASP A 270 -29.43 -1.27 7.34
N ASN A 271 -29.59 -0.43 8.35
CA ASN A 271 -30.87 0.00 8.90
C ASN A 271 -30.99 1.52 8.93
N PHE A 272 -29.94 2.25 8.52
CA PHE A 272 -29.87 3.71 8.58
C PHE A 272 -29.93 4.28 7.17
N SER A 273 -30.95 5.09 6.88
CA SER A 273 -31.08 5.73 5.56
C SER A 273 -30.54 7.16 5.57
N ALA A 274 -29.36 7.37 4.99
CA ALA A 274 -28.79 8.71 4.79
C ALA A 274 -29.69 9.60 3.92
N GLU A 275 -30.38 9.01 2.93
CA GLU A 275 -31.35 9.71 2.10
C GLU A 275 -32.54 10.21 2.92
N GLN A 276 -33.16 9.34 3.72
CA GLN A 276 -34.30 9.74 4.55
C GLN A 276 -33.89 10.74 5.62
N TYR A 277 -32.70 10.57 6.21
CA TYR A 277 -32.12 11.54 7.14
C TYR A 277 -32.00 12.93 6.50
N LEU A 278 -31.46 13.02 5.29
CA LEU A 278 -31.39 14.30 4.56
C LEU A 278 -32.76 14.84 4.16
N ASN A 279 -33.75 14.00 3.89
CA ASN A 279 -35.11 14.42 3.60
C ASN A 279 -35.82 14.98 4.85
N ASN A 280 -35.47 14.49 6.04
CA ASN A 280 -36.00 14.98 7.31
C ASN A 280 -35.44 16.36 7.70
N TYR A 281 -34.21 16.68 7.29
CA TYR A 281 -33.46 17.86 7.74
C TYR A 281 -33.00 18.72 6.56
N SER A 282 -33.85 19.67 6.16
CA SER A 282 -33.60 20.54 5.00
C SER A 282 -32.40 21.47 5.18
N ASP A 283 -32.04 21.81 6.42
CA ASP A 283 -30.81 22.51 6.78
C ASP A 283 -29.57 21.71 6.35
N LEU A 284 -29.53 20.42 6.68
CA LEU A 284 -28.45 19.53 6.28
C LEU A 284 -28.45 19.31 4.77
N LYS A 285 -29.62 19.11 4.15
CA LYS A 285 -29.72 18.98 2.70
C LYS A 285 -29.16 20.20 1.96
N ALA A 286 -29.41 21.41 2.47
CA ALA A 286 -28.90 22.63 1.88
C ALA A 286 -27.37 22.74 1.99
N TRP A 287 -26.78 22.22 3.07
CA TRP A 287 -25.34 22.25 3.30
C TRP A 287 -24.58 21.12 2.60
N LEU A 288 -25.08 19.88 2.67
CA LEU A 288 -24.42 18.65 2.20
C LEU A 288 -24.87 18.20 0.81
N GLY A 289 -26.01 18.68 0.32
CA GLY A 289 -26.60 18.21 -0.93
C GLY A 289 -27.01 16.73 -0.86
N ASN A 290 -26.50 15.92 -1.79
CA ASN A 290 -26.72 14.47 -1.86
C ASN A 290 -25.48 13.67 -1.42
N ASN A 291 -24.61 14.27 -0.60
CA ASN A 291 -23.46 13.55 -0.04
C ASN A 291 -23.92 12.66 1.13
N TYR A 292 -24.29 11.42 0.83
CA TYR A 292 -24.81 10.47 1.81
C TYR A 292 -23.78 10.09 2.88
N ASP A 293 -22.52 9.87 2.51
CA ASP A 293 -21.47 9.56 3.49
C ASP A 293 -21.26 10.70 4.48
N ALA A 294 -21.25 11.95 4.00
CA ALA A 294 -21.15 13.12 4.89
C ALA A 294 -22.39 13.28 5.78
N ALA A 295 -23.57 12.92 5.27
CA ALA A 295 -24.80 12.96 6.05
C ALA A 295 -24.81 11.88 7.15
N THR A 296 -24.34 10.67 6.84
CA THR A 296 -24.18 9.58 7.79
C THR A 296 -23.12 9.90 8.84
N ALA A 297 -21.98 10.45 8.43
CA ALA A 297 -20.94 10.92 9.35
C ALA A 297 -21.49 12.01 10.30
N HIS A 298 -22.20 13.01 9.77
CA HIS A 298 -22.87 14.01 10.57
C HIS A 298 -23.87 13.40 11.57
N PHE A 299 -24.64 12.40 11.15
CA PHE A 299 -25.55 11.71 12.07
C PHE A 299 -24.79 11.06 13.23
N ILE A 300 -23.72 10.32 12.94
CA ILE A 300 -22.90 9.64 13.96
C ILE A 300 -22.25 10.65 14.92
N GLU A 301 -21.71 11.75 14.40
CA GLU A 301 -20.96 12.74 15.17
C GLU A 301 -21.86 13.71 15.96
N HIS A 302 -23.03 14.04 15.42
CA HIS A 302 -23.90 15.09 15.93
C HIS A 302 -25.36 14.67 16.00
N GLY A 303 -25.92 14.23 14.88
CA GLY A 303 -27.36 13.99 14.74
C GLY A 303 -27.94 13.04 15.78
N TYR A 304 -27.23 11.96 16.10
CA TYR A 304 -27.61 11.00 17.13
C TYR A 304 -27.73 11.64 18.51
N TYR A 305 -26.75 12.48 18.90
CA TYR A 305 -26.75 13.17 20.19
C TYR A 305 -27.75 14.33 20.25
N GLU A 306 -28.10 14.90 19.11
CA GLU A 306 -29.17 15.90 18.97
C GLU A 306 -30.58 15.28 18.99
N GLY A 307 -30.69 13.95 18.98
CA GLY A 307 -31.97 13.24 18.90
C GLY A 307 -32.62 13.29 17.51
N ARG A 308 -31.82 13.55 16.46
CA ARG A 308 -32.28 13.45 15.08
C ARG A 308 -32.50 11.98 14.67
N THR A 309 -33.22 11.76 13.57
CA THR A 309 -33.57 10.41 13.11
C THR A 309 -33.68 10.34 11.59
N ASP A 310 -33.38 9.16 11.05
CA ASP A 310 -33.65 8.77 9.67
C ASP A 310 -35.04 8.12 9.49
N GLN A 311 -35.85 8.01 10.55
CA GLN A 311 -37.22 7.53 10.42
C GLN A 311 -38.12 8.64 9.85
N PRO A 312 -39.16 8.33 9.06
CA PRO A 312 -40.09 9.35 8.56
C PRO A 312 -40.68 10.17 9.71
N LEU A 313 -40.55 11.51 9.62
CA LEU A 313 -41.17 12.41 10.60
C LEU A 313 -42.68 12.40 10.40
N ILE A 314 -43.42 12.12 11.48
CA ILE A 314 -44.88 12.22 11.48
C ILE A 314 -45.22 13.73 11.44
N ALA A 315 -46.03 14.11 10.45
CA ALA A 315 -46.52 15.48 10.26
C ALA A 315 -47.46 15.95 11.38
#